data_AF-A0A167VK04-F1
#
_entry.id   AF-A0A167VK04-F1
#
_cell.length_a   1.000
_cell.length_b   1.000
_cell.length_c   1.000
_cell.angle_alpha   90.00
_cell.angle_beta   90.00
_cell.angle_gamma   90.00
#
_symmetry.space_group_name_H-M   'P 1'
#
loop_
_entity.id
_entity.type
_entity.pdbx_description
1 polymer ?
#
loop_
_entity_poly.entity_id
_entity_poly.type
_entity_poly.pdbx_seq_one_letter_code
_entity_poly.pdbx_strand_id
1 'polypeptide(L)' 'MSSDLAPLLGPLKLGPSLLKNRIVMGALTRHRAVPTNVPNGIMLKYYVQRAKGGAGLIVNKAALITQQG' A
#
# COMPACT_ATOMS: atom_id res chain seq x y z
N MET A 1 23.54 9.68 13.99
CA MET A 1 22.54 9.15 13.04
C MET A 1 22.73 9.91 11.73
N SER A 2 23.06 9.23 10.63
CA SER A 2 23.18 9.90 9.33
C SER A 2 21.82 10.46 8.91
N SER A 3 21.76 11.75 8.60
CA SER A 3 20.57 12.48 8.16
C SER A 3 20.36 12.43 6.64
N ASP A 4 21.17 11.66 5.92
CA ASP A 4 21.05 11.54 4.47
C ASP A 4 19.81 10.70 4.09
N LEU A 5 18.82 11.37 3.49
CA LEU A 5 17.58 10.77 3.01
C LEU A 5 17.69 10.19 1.60
N ALA A 6 18.80 10.45 0.89
CA ALA A 6 18.98 9.99 -0.49
C ALA A 6 18.77 8.48 -0.67
N PRO A 7 19.26 7.59 0.23
CA PRO A 7 19.03 6.15 0.10
C PRO A 7 17.54 5.77 0.16
N LEU A 8 16.75 6.47 0.99
CA LEU A 8 15.32 6.18 1.19
C LEU A 8 14.45 6.73 0.05
N LEU A 9 14.77 7.94 -0.42
CA LEU A 9 13.99 8.66 -1.43
C LEU A 9 14.39 8.31 -2.87
N GLY A 10 15.54 7.65 -3.06
CA GLY A 10 15.99 7.20 -4.38
C GLY A 10 15.15 6.06 -4.96
N PRO A 11 15.15 5.91 -6.30
CA PRO A 11 14.35 4.88 -6.98
C PRO A 11 14.80 3.46 -6.64
N LEU A 12 13.88 2.50 -6.80
CA LEU A 12 14.12 1.08 -6.57
C LEU A 12 13.49 0.24 -7.68
N LYS A 13 14.30 -0.58 -8.36
CA LYS A 13 13.80 -1.60 -9.28
C LYS A 13 13.30 -2.80 -8.48
N LEU A 14 12.02 -3.12 -8.60
CA LEU A 14 11.36 -4.25 -7.94
C LEU A 14 10.68 -5.12 -9.00
N GLY A 15 11.31 -6.24 -9.35
CA GLY A 15 10.86 -7.08 -10.46
C GLY A 15 10.79 -6.26 -11.77
N PRO A 16 9.63 -6.26 -12.47
CA PRO A 16 9.44 -5.45 -13.68
C PRO A 16 9.11 -3.98 -13.40
N SER A 17 8.85 -3.59 -12.15
CA SER A 17 8.41 -2.23 -11.80
C SER A 17 9.58 -1.36 -11.30
N LEU A 18 9.54 -0.07 -11.62
CA LEU A 18 10.44 0.94 -11.04
C LEU A 18 9.65 1.80 -10.05
N LEU A 19 9.99 1.67 -8.76
CA LEU A 19 9.40 2.48 -7.70
C LEU A 19 10.13 3.82 -7.60
N LYS A 20 9.37 4.90 -7.38
CA LYS A 20 9.91 6.26 -7.23
C LYS A 20 10.72 6.48 -5.94
N ASN A 21 10.51 5.66 -4.91
CA ASN A 21 11.21 5.68 -3.63
C ASN A 21 11.09 4.33 -2.93
N ARG A 22 11.77 4.16 -1.79
CA ARG A 22 11.79 2.93 -0.99
C ARG A 22 10.77 2.93 0.15
N ILE A 23 9.80 3.85 0.14
CA ILE A 23 8.77 3.97 1.17
C ILE A 23 7.59 3.08 0.76
N VAL A 24 7.39 2.00 1.51
CA VAL A 24 6.34 1.01 1.24
C VAL A 24 5.32 1.04 2.36
N MET A 25 4.03 1.08 1.99
CA MET A 25 2.95 0.80 2.93
C MET A 25 2.73 -0.71 3.00
N GLY A 26 2.94 -1.30 4.18
CA GLY A 26 2.65 -2.71 4.44
C GLY A 26 1.15 -3.02 4.39
N ALA A 27 0.83 -4.33 4.35
CA ALA A 27 -0.54 -4.81 4.39
C ALA A 27 -1.19 -4.50 5.75
N LEU A 28 -2.23 -3.67 5.76
CA LEU A 28 -2.91 -3.24 6.99
C LEU A 28 -4.40 -3.56 6.92
N THR A 29 -4.84 -4.59 7.66
CA THR A 29 -6.27 -4.95 7.75
C THR A 29 -7.06 -3.87 8.49
N ARG A 30 -8.13 -3.37 7.87
CA ARG A 30 -8.95 -2.26 8.40
C ARG A 30 -10.40 -2.61 8.75
N HIS A 31 -10.84 -3.85 8.50
CA HIS A 31 -12.23 -4.30 8.73
C HIS A 31 -13.33 -3.40 8.12
N ARG A 32 -13.07 -2.79 6.95
CA ARG A 32 -14.02 -1.87 6.27
C ARG A 32 -14.77 -2.47 5.10
N ALA A 33 -14.53 -3.73 4.76
CA ALA A 33 -15.19 -4.43 3.66
C ALA A 33 -16.45 -5.14 4.18
N VAL A 34 -17.39 -4.38 4.72
CA VAL A 34 -18.61 -4.91 5.35
C VAL A 34 -19.84 -4.49 4.54
N PRO A 35 -20.90 -5.32 4.53
CA PRO A 35 -21.03 -6.64 5.18
C PRO A 35 -20.49 -7.82 4.34
N THR A 36 -20.06 -7.59 3.10
CA THR A 36 -19.88 -8.66 2.09
C THR A 36 -18.44 -9.03 1.75
N ASN A 37 -17.43 -8.48 2.44
CA ASN A 37 -16.02 -8.54 2.02
C ASN A 37 -15.68 -7.83 0.70
N VAL A 38 -16.65 -7.18 0.06
CA VAL A 38 -16.43 -6.40 -1.17
C VAL A 38 -15.84 -5.01 -0.84
N PRO A 39 -14.80 -4.55 -1.58
CA PRO A 39 -14.28 -3.20 -1.44
C PRO A 39 -15.34 -2.11 -1.68
N ASN A 40 -15.28 -1.02 -0.89
CA ASN A 40 -16.23 0.09 -1.00
C ASN A 40 -15.53 1.45 -1.17
N GLY A 41 -16.33 2.52 -1.30
CA GLY A 41 -15.84 3.88 -1.53
C GLY A 41 -14.89 4.40 -0.45
N ILE A 42 -15.03 3.97 0.81
CA ILE A 42 -14.12 4.37 1.90
C ILE A 42 -12.73 3.74 1.68
N MET A 43 -12.67 2.47 1.26
CA MET A 43 -11.42 1.80 0.93
C MET A 43 -10.73 2.46 -0.28
N LEU A 44 -11.49 2.87 -1.30
CA LEU A 44 -10.95 3.62 -2.43
C LEU A 44 -10.31 4.93 -1.97
N LYS A 45 -11.06 5.77 -1.24
CA LYS A 45 -10.55 7.05 -0.70
C LYS A 45 -9.28 6.84 0.13
N TYR A 46 -9.23 5.77 0.93
CA TYR A 46 -8.08 5.41 1.73
C TYR A 46 -6.82 5.15 0.90
N TYR A 47 -6.89 4.29 -0.11
CA TYR A 47 -5.72 3.98 -0.94
C TYR A 47 -5.30 5.15 -1.81
N VAL A 48 -6.24 5.92 -2.36
CA VAL A 48 -5.95 7.15 -3.10
C VAL A 48 -5.15 8.13 -2.25
N GLN A 49 -5.53 8.34 -0.99
CA GLN A 49 -4.78 9.21 -0.09
C GLN A 49 -3.35 8.74 0.15
N ARG A 50 -3.10 7.43 0.30
CA ARG A 50 -1.75 6.90 0.51
C ARG A 50 -0.89 6.97 -0.74
N ALA A 51 -1.49 6.74 -1.91
CA ALA A 51 -0.80 6.90 -3.18
C ALA A 51 -0.40 8.37 -3.41
N LYS A 52 -1.34 9.31 -3.16
CA LYS A 52 -1.09 10.76 -3.21
C LYS A 52 -0.06 11.20 -2.18
N GLY A 53 -0.03 10.57 -1.00
CA GLY A 53 0.94 10.84 0.07
C GLY A 53 2.38 10.42 -0.22
N GLY A 54 2.66 9.83 -1.40
CA GLY A 54 4.03 9.65 -1.86
C GLY A 54 4.60 8.24 -1.66
N ALA A 55 3.82 7.26 -1.19
CA ALA A 55 4.29 5.88 -1.11
C ALA A 55 4.76 5.38 -2.50
N GLY A 56 5.90 4.69 -2.53
CA GLY A 56 6.43 4.05 -3.74
C GLY A 56 5.67 2.78 -4.10
N LEU A 57 5.27 2.00 -3.10
CA LEU A 57 4.45 0.80 -3.24
C LEU A 57 3.43 0.72 -2.08
N ILE A 58 2.24 0.21 -2.39
CA ILE A 58 1.20 -0.05 -1.40
C ILE A 58 0.77 -1.51 -1.53
N VAL A 59 0.90 -2.26 -0.44
CA VAL A 59 0.33 -3.61 -0.33
C VAL A 59 -1.07 -3.47 0.28
N ASN A 60 -2.08 -4.02 -0.38
CA ASN A 60 -3.45 -3.92 0.11
C ASN A 60 -3.65 -4.73 1.41
N LYS A 61 -4.77 -4.48 2.09
CA LYS A 61 -5.24 -5.34 3.20
C LYS A 61 -5.34 -6.79 2.73
N ALA A 62 -5.25 -7.73 3.67
CA ALA A 62 -5.58 -9.13 3.40
C ALA A 62 -6.97 -9.26 2.77
N ALA A 63 -7.04 -9.91 1.61
CA ALA A 63 -8.25 -10.30 0.92
C ALA A 63 -8.39 -11.81 1.03
N LEU A 64 -9.57 -12.27 1.47
CA LEU A 64 -9.85 -13.70 1.56
C LEU A 64 -9.88 -14.28 0.15
N ILE A 65 -9.28 -15.46 -0.03
CA ILE A 65 -9.31 -16.15 -1.32
C ILE A 65 -10.63 -16.92 -1.49
N THR A 66 -11.18 -17.40 -0.38
CA THR A 66 -12.46 -18.11 -0.28
C THR A 66 -13.15 -17.75 1.03
N GLN A 67 -14.39 -18.20 1.24
CA GLN A 67 -15.11 -17.91 2.48
C GLN A 67 -14.45 -18.57 3.72
N GLN A 68 -13.69 -19.65 3.51
CA GLN A 68 -13.00 -20.43 4.53
C GLN A 68 -11.67 -19.80 4.96
N GLY A 69 -11.18 -18.79 4.23
CA GLY A 69 -9.83 -18.22 4.42
C GLY A 69 -9.07 -18.24 3.12
#